data_AF-A0A7V5TMA9-F1
#
_entry.id   AF-A0A7V5TMA9-F1
#
_cell.length_a   1.000
_cell.length_b   1.000
_cell.length_c   1.000
_cell.angle_alpha   90.00
_cell.angle_beta   90.00
_cell.angle_gamma   90.00
#
_symmetry.space_group_name_H-M   'P 1'
#
loop_
_entity.id
_entity.type
_entity.pdbx_description
1 polymer ?
#
loop_
_entity_poly.entity_id
_entity_poly.type
_entity_poly.pdbx_seq_one_letter_code
_entity_poly.pdbx_strand_id
1 'polypeptide(L)' 'MGLSGIQIYKLLPQTNCKECGFPTCLAFAMKLAAKQANLDKCPYVS' A
#
# COMPACT_ATOMS: atom_id res chain seq x y z
N MET A 1 -2.41 -16.25 -9.58
CA MET A 1 -3.28 -15.27 -8.89
C MET A 1 -2.41 -14.11 -8.43
N GLY A 2 -2.59 -12.90 -8.96
CA GLY A 2 -1.93 -11.72 -8.42
C GLY A 2 -2.48 -11.39 -7.04
N LEU A 3 -1.64 -10.90 -6.13
CA LEU A 3 -2.10 -10.42 -4.83
C LEU A 3 -3.15 -9.33 -5.06
N SER A 4 -4.36 -9.49 -4.49
CA SER A 4 -5.36 -8.43 -4.57
C SER A 4 -4.93 -7.26 -3.69
N GLY A 5 -5.29 -6.02 -4.04
CA GLY A 5 -4.93 -4.88 -3.17
C GLY A 5 -5.57 -4.97 -1.79
N ILE A 6 -6.60 -5.79 -1.59
CA ILE A 6 -7.14 -6.12 -0.26
C ILE A 6 -6.15 -6.99 0.53
N GLN A 7 -5.51 -7.97 -0.11
CA GLN A 7 -4.48 -8.78 0.55
C GLN A 7 -3.26 -7.93 0.92
N ILE A 8 -2.82 -7.04 0.02
CA ILE A 8 -1.72 -6.10 0.31
C ILE A 8 -2.12 -5.15 1.45
N TYR A 9 -3.35 -4.63 1.45
CA TYR A 9 -3.84 -3.75 2.51
C TYR A 9 -3.77 -4.39 3.91
N LYS A 10 -4.01 -5.70 4.02
CA LYS A 10 -3.86 -6.45 5.28
C LYS A 10 -2.41 -6.60 5.76
N LEU A 11 -1.44 -6.45 4.87
CA LEU A 11 -0.01 -6.50 5.18
C LEU A 11 0.57 -5.11 5.48
N LEU A 12 -0.15 -4.05 5.10
CA LEU A 12 0.23 -2.69 5.41
C LEU A 12 -0.12 -2.36 6.87
N PRO A 13 0.51 -1.33 7.47
CA PRO A 13 0.27 -0.95 8.86
C PRO A 13 -1.09 -0.26 9.10
N GLN A 14 -1.89 -0.04 8.05
CA GLN A 14 -3.25 0.53 8.10
C GLN A 14 -3.37 1.88 8.85
N THR A 15 -2.27 2.61 9.04
CA THR A 15 -2.22 3.90 9.74
C THR A 15 -2.89 5.04 8.98
N ASN A 16 -3.03 4.92 7.66
CA ASN A 16 -3.50 5.98 6.75
C ASN A 16 -2.75 7.31 6.97
N CYS A 17 -1.45 7.24 7.27
CA CYS A 17 -0.58 8.37 7.59
C CYS A 17 -0.35 9.36 6.42
N LYS A 18 -0.59 8.91 5.18
CA LYS A 18 -0.39 9.67 3.92
C LYS A 18 1.06 10.05 3.61
N GLU A 19 2.03 9.57 4.38
CA GLU A 19 3.46 9.85 4.17
C GLU A 19 4.02 9.18 2.91
N CYS A 20 3.37 8.13 2.41
CA CYS A 20 3.69 7.53 1.11
C CYS A 20 3.13 8.32 -0.11
N GLY A 21 2.45 9.45 0.13
CA GLY A 21 1.83 10.28 -0.91
C GLY A 21 0.45 9.80 -1.37
N PHE A 22 -0.13 8.81 -0.69
CA PHE A 22 -1.47 8.28 -1.00
C PHE A 22 -2.48 8.68 0.08
N PRO A 23 -3.76 8.91 -0.27
CA PRO A 23 -4.77 9.37 0.68
C PRO A 23 -5.11 8.33 1.75
N THR A 24 -4.95 7.03 1.45
CA THR A 24 -5.19 5.91 2.37
C THR A 24 -4.23 4.75 2.09
N CYS A 25 -4.01 3.88 3.08
CA CYS A 25 -3.26 2.63 2.91
C CYS A 25 -3.93 1.71 1.88
N LEU A 26 -5.27 1.73 1.77
CA LEU A 26 -5.98 0.96 0.74
C LEU A 26 -5.69 1.48 -0.67
N ALA A 27 -5.65 2.80 -0.87
CA ALA A 27 -5.28 3.39 -2.15
C ALA A 27 -3.83 3.04 -2.54
N PHE A 28 -2.91 3.07 -1.57
CA PHE A 28 -1.54 2.61 -1.76
C PHE A 28 -1.49 1.11 -2.13
N ALA A 29 -2.24 0.26 -1.42
CA ALA A 29 -2.30 -1.17 -1.68
C ALA A 29 -2.85 -1.52 -3.07
N MET A 30 -3.86 -0.79 -3.55
CA MET A 30 -4.38 -0.92 -4.91
C MET A 30 -3.31 -0.56 -5.96
N LYS A 31 -2.55 0.51 -5.71
CA LYS A 31 -1.44 0.94 -6.59
C LYS A 31 -0.27 -0.05 -6.57
N LEU A 32 0.05 -0.63 -5.42
CA LEU A 32 1.01 -1.73 -5.30
C LEU A 32 0.55 -2.98 -6.08
N ALA A 33 -0.72 -3.39 -5.92
CA ALA A 33 -1.28 -4.53 -6.64
C ALA A 33 -1.25 -4.33 -8.16
N ALA A 34 -1.46 -3.09 -8.62
CA ALA A 34 -1.35 -2.70 -10.02
C ALA A 34 0.10 -2.48 -10.50
N LYS A 35 1.13 -2.69 -9.65
CA LYS A 35 2.54 -2.36 -9.92
C LYS A 35 2.78 -0.90 -10.33
N GLN A 36 1.92 0.01 -9.87
CA GLN A 36 1.99 1.47 -10.10
C GLN A 36 2.64 2.22 -8.93
N ALA A 37 2.96 1.53 -7.85
CA ALA A 37 3.69 2.05 -6.69
C ALA A 37 4.69 1.00 -6.20
N ASN A 38 5.67 1.43 -5.41
CA ASN A 38 6.69 0.56 -4.83
C ASN A 38 6.56 0.53 -3.30
N LEU A 39 6.88 -0.59 -2.66
CA LEU A 39 6.65 -0.80 -1.23
C LEU A 39 7.49 0.16 -0.37
N ASP A 40 8.69 0.50 -0.86
CA ASP A 40 9.65 1.43 -0.24
C ASP A 40 9.10 2.84 -0.04
N LYS A 41 7.98 3.19 -0.68
CA LYS A 41 7.31 4.48 -0.46
C LYS A 41 6.64 4.58 0.90
N CYS A 42 6.35 3.46 1.56
CA CYS A 42 5.72 3.50 2.87
C CYS A 42 6.78 3.36 3.98
N PRO A 43 7.02 4.40 4.80
CA PRO A 43 8.11 4.41 5.78
C PRO A 43 7.89 3.45 6.96
N TYR A 44 6.73 2.81 7.02
CA TYR A 44 6.33 1.91 8.10
C TYR A 44 6.40 0.43 7.71
N VAL A 45 6.75 0.13 6.47
CA VAL A 45 7.02 -1.24 6.00
C VAL A 45 8.44 -1.28 5.47
N SER A 46 9.26 -2.12 6.10
CA SER A 46 10.60 -2.50 5.64
C SER A 46 10.57 -3.89 5.02
#